data_AF-A0A962MF08-F1
#
_entry.id   AF-A0A962MF08-F1
#
_cell.length_a   1.000
_cell.length_b   1.000
_cell.length_c   1.000
_cell.angle_alpha   90.00
_cell.angle_beta   90.00
_cell.angle_gamma   90.00
#
_symmetry.space_group_name_H-M   'P 1'
#
loop_
_entity.id
_entity.type
_entity.pdbx_description
1 polymer ?
#
loop_
_entity_poly.entity_id
_entity_poly.type
_entity_poly.pdbx_seq_one_letter_code
_entity_poly.pdbx_strand_id
1 'polypeptide(L)'
;MPGLVARILLLSSLCCSPWLGAQTALTTPGKTLVYCVQQAPETLNPQLTVHNSTFDASARLLYDRLLAYKPGTTELAPGLAQS
;
A
#
# COMPACT_ATOMS: atom_id res chain seq x y z
N MET A 1 -19.48 42.52 -20.14
CA MET A 1 -18.50 41.73 -19.34
C MET A 1 -18.30 40.29 -19.89
N PRO A 2 -17.96 40.09 -21.18
CA PRO A 2 -17.64 38.75 -21.71
C PRO A 2 -16.16 38.35 -21.64
N GLY A 3 -15.25 39.32 -21.43
CA GLY A 3 -13.80 39.06 -21.45
C GLY A 3 -13.21 38.45 -20.16
N LEU A 4 -13.92 38.54 -19.03
CA LEU A 4 -13.48 37.96 -17.76
C LEU A 4 -13.80 36.45 -17.68
N VAL A 5 -14.96 36.04 -18.22
CA VAL A 5 -15.38 34.63 -18.27
C VAL A 5 -14.46 33.81 -19.20
N ALA A 6 -14.02 34.38 -20.32
CA ALA A 6 -13.07 33.73 -21.23
C ALA A 6 -11.67 33.53 -20.61
N ARG A 7 -11.22 34.43 -19.73
CA ARG A 7 -9.94 34.29 -19.02
C ARG A 7 -10.00 33.28 -17.88
N ILE A 8 -11.14 33.15 -17.20
CA ILE A 8 -11.35 32.15 -16.14
C ILE A 8 -11.46 30.73 -16.73
N LEU A 9 -12.03 30.58 -17.93
CA LEU A 9 -12.12 29.28 -18.63
C LEU A 9 -10.81 28.82 -19.26
N LEU A 10 -9.89 29.72 -19.63
CA LEU A 10 -8.56 29.36 -20.12
C LEU A 10 -7.59 28.99 -18.98
N LEU A 11 -7.92 29.29 -17.71
CA LEU A 11 -7.07 29.01 -16.55
C LEU A 11 -7.49 27.76 -15.76
N SER A 12 -8.63 27.13 -16.07
CA SER A 12 -9.14 25.93 -15.39
C SER A 12 -8.77 24.61 -16.07
N SER A 13 -8.20 24.62 -17.28
CA SER A 13 -7.73 23.39 -17.96
C SER A 13 -6.28 23.01 -17.62
N LEU A 14 -5.60 23.74 -16.73
CA LEU A 14 -4.24 23.44 -16.29
C LEU A 14 -4.17 22.77 -14.90
N CYS A 15 -5.32 22.52 -14.26
CA CYS A 15 -5.39 21.75 -13.01
C CYS A 15 -5.50 20.23 -13.25
N CYS A 16 -5.71 19.81 -14.50
CA CYS A 16 -5.39 18.45 -14.96
C CYS A 16 -3.92 18.41 -15.44
N SER A 17 -3.03 19.03 -14.65
CA SER A 17 -1.61 18.77 -14.78
C SER A 17 -1.36 17.33 -14.31
N PRO A 18 -0.50 16.59 -15.00
CA PRO A 18 -0.45 15.14 -14.99
C PRO A 18 0.04 14.63 -13.64
N TRP A 19 -0.89 14.27 -12.77
CA TRP A 19 -0.67 13.20 -11.80
C TRP A 19 -0.91 11.82 -12.43
N LEU A 20 -0.85 11.74 -13.76
CA LEU A 20 -0.12 10.65 -14.40
C LEU A 20 1.39 10.95 -14.39
N GLY A 21 1.90 11.37 -13.23
CA GLY A 21 3.16 10.83 -12.78
C GLY A 21 2.92 9.33 -12.67
N ALA A 22 3.08 8.63 -13.80
CA ALA A 22 3.67 7.33 -13.74
C ALA A 22 4.85 7.52 -12.79
N GLN A 23 4.69 7.02 -11.56
CA GLN A 23 5.82 6.50 -10.86
C GLN A 23 6.31 5.41 -11.81
N THR A 24 7.10 5.79 -12.82
CA THR A 24 8.14 4.94 -13.36
C THR A 24 9.05 4.76 -12.16
N ALA A 25 8.60 3.92 -11.22
CA ALA A 25 9.49 3.32 -10.28
C ALA A 25 10.57 2.76 -11.20
N LEU A 26 11.79 3.26 -11.05
CA LEU A 26 12.96 2.60 -11.58
C LEU A 26 13.07 1.28 -10.80
N THR A 27 12.12 0.39 -11.00
CA THR A 27 12.18 -0.97 -10.53
C THR A 27 13.18 -1.62 -11.45
N THR A 28 14.35 -1.91 -10.88
CA THR A 28 15.18 -2.95 -11.44
C THR A 28 14.26 -4.16 -11.64
N PRO A 29 14.03 -4.62 -12.88
CA PRO A 29 13.05 -5.67 -13.13
C PRO A 29 13.48 -6.92 -12.36
N GLY A 30 12.72 -7.26 -11.32
CA GLY A 30 12.84 -8.55 -10.61
C GLY A 30 12.89 -8.54 -9.08
N LYS A 31 13.11 -7.40 -8.39
CA LYS A 31 13.23 -7.39 -6.91
C LYS A 31 12.14 -6.62 -6.15
N THR A 32 11.33 -5.83 -6.84
CA THR A 32 10.29 -5.00 -6.21
C THR A 32 8.93 -5.59 -6.52
N LEU A 33 8.17 -5.93 -5.48
CA LEU A 33 6.76 -6.31 -5.57
C LEU A 33 5.90 -5.10 -5.18
N VAL A 34 5.04 -4.65 -6.09
CA VAL A 34 4.00 -3.63 -5.78
C VAL A 34 2.69 -4.36 -5.51
N TYR A 35 2.15 -4.20 -4.30
CA TYR A 35 0.90 -4.82 -3.86
C TYR A 35 -0.15 -3.75 -3.58
N CYS A 36 -1.30 -3.82 -4.28
CA CYS A 36 -2.42 -2.92 -4.10
C CYS A 36 -3.37 -3.46 -3.03
N VAL A 37 -3.46 -2.75 -1.90
CA VAL A 37 -4.39 -3.06 -0.80
C VAL A 37 -5.77 -2.44 -1.04
N GLN A 38 -6.82 -3.07 -0.50
CA GLN A 38 -8.20 -2.59 -0.63
C GLN A 38 -8.40 -1.20 0.00
N GLN A 39 -7.77 -0.95 1.15
CA GLN A 39 -7.85 0.28 1.92
C GLN A 39 -6.51 0.54 2.60
N ALA A 40 -6.24 1.80 2.96
CA ALA A 40 -5.07 2.13 3.75
C ALA A 40 -5.13 1.45 5.14
N PRO A 41 -3.99 1.02 5.71
CA PRO A 41 -3.96 0.51 7.07
C PRO A 41 -4.24 1.65 8.05
N GLU A 42 -5.14 1.41 9.00
CA GLU A 42 -5.50 2.38 10.04
C GLU A 42 -4.36 2.61 11.04
N THR A 43 -3.61 1.53 11.30
CA THR A 43 -2.47 1.49 12.20
C THR A 43 -1.46 0.46 11.68
N LEU A 44 -0.24 0.48 12.21
CA LEU A 44 0.78 -0.54 11.95
C LEU A 44 0.98 -1.48 13.14
N ASN A 45 0.09 -1.43 14.13
CA ASN A 45 0.11 -2.33 15.29
C ASN A 45 -1.01 -3.37 15.17
N PRO A 46 -0.70 -4.65 14.89
CA PRO A 46 -1.72 -5.69 14.73
C PRO A 46 -2.45 -6.03 16.04
N GLN A 47 -1.97 -5.58 17.20
CA GLN A 47 -2.64 -5.86 18.48
C GLN A 47 -3.85 -4.94 18.74
N LEU A 48 -4.00 -3.87 17.96
CA LEU A 48 -5.00 -2.83 18.20
C LEU A 48 -6.19 -2.87 17.23
N THR A 49 -6.21 -3.84 16.30
CA THR A 49 -7.21 -3.89 15.24
C THR A 49 -7.49 -5.32 14.79
N VAL A 50 -8.61 -5.49 14.09
CA VAL A 50 -9.03 -6.74 13.43
C VAL A 50 -9.15 -6.58 11.91
N HIS A 51 -8.79 -5.41 11.38
CA HIS A 51 -8.89 -5.11 9.96
C HIS A 51 -7.77 -5.81 9.16
N ASN A 52 -8.16 -6.40 8.03
CA ASN A 52 -7.25 -7.13 7.15
C ASN A 52 -6.18 -6.23 6.53
N SER A 53 -6.49 -4.99 6.15
CA SER A 53 -5.52 -4.04 5.56
C SER A 53 -4.34 -3.77 6.48
N THR A 54 -4.60 -3.63 7.79
CA THR A 54 -3.54 -3.51 8.81
C THR A 54 -2.75 -4.81 8.97
N PHE A 55 -3.42 -5.96 9.01
CA PHE A 55 -2.73 -7.24 9.10
C PHE A 55 -1.83 -7.53 7.88
N ASP A 56 -2.31 -7.21 6.68
CA ASP A 56 -1.55 -7.34 5.43
C ASP A 56 -0.32 -6.43 5.41
N ALA A 57 -0.45 -5.20 5.92
CA ALA A 57 0.65 -4.24 5.97
C ALA A 57 1.67 -4.51 7.10
N SER A 58 1.26 -5.13 8.22
CA SER A 58 2.08 -5.21 9.43
C SER A 58 2.37 -6.63 9.93
N ALA A 59 1.34 -7.48 10.11
CA ALA A 59 1.43 -8.70 10.93
C ALA A 59 2.39 -9.78 10.41
N ARG A 60 2.72 -9.74 9.11
CA ARG A 60 3.67 -10.68 8.47
C ARG A 60 4.89 -9.98 7.85
N LEU A 61 4.83 -8.67 7.66
CA LEU A 61 5.89 -7.89 7.02
C LEU A 61 6.79 -7.17 8.01
N LEU A 62 6.25 -6.79 9.17
CA LEU A 62 6.97 -6.02 10.20
C LEU A 62 7.20 -6.82 11.49
N TYR A 63 6.40 -7.85 11.75
CA TYR A 63 6.46 -8.63 12.98
C TYR A 63 6.54 -10.13 12.70
N ASP A 64 7.27 -10.83 13.57
CA ASP A 64 7.28 -12.28 13.65
C ASP A 64 6.39 -12.80 14.78
N ARG A 65 6.04 -14.08 14.69
CA ARG A 65 5.22 -14.80 15.68
C ARG A 65 6.04 -15.94 16.27
N LEU A 66 5.64 -16.44 17.43
CA LEU A 66 6.30 -17.60 18.06
C LEU A 66 6.26 -18.84 17.14
N LEU A 67 5.13 -19.03 16.47
CA LEU A 67 4.91 -20.05 15.45
C LEU A 67 4.50 -19.40 14.13
N ALA A 68 4.89 -20.02 13.03
CA ALA A 68 4.51 -19.63 11.67
C ALA A 68 3.79 -20.78 10.96
N TYR A 69 3.08 -20.46 9.88
CA TYR A 69 2.56 -21.48 8.97
C TYR A 69 3.55 -21.69 7.83
N LYS A 70 3.76 -22.94 7.39
CA LYS A 70 4.50 -23.18 6.16
C LYS A 70 3.76 -22.56 4.97
N PRO A 71 4.43 -21.85 4.04
CA PRO A 71 3.77 -21.16 2.94
C PRO A 71 2.81 -22.06 2.15
N GLY A 72 1.57 -21.62 1.98
CA GLY A 72 0.55 -22.36 1.23
C GLY A 72 -0.09 -23.55 1.95
N THR A 73 0.24 -23.79 3.22
CA THR A 73 -0.33 -24.89 4.02
C THR A 73 -0.89 -24.39 5.35
N THR A 74 -1.54 -25.28 6.09
CA THR A 74 -1.96 -25.06 7.48
C THR A 74 -1.04 -25.73 8.50
N GLU A 75 0.09 -26.29 8.05
CA GLU A 75 1.07 -26.90 8.95
C GLU A 75 1.86 -25.84 9.71
N LEU A 76 2.04 -26.05 11.01
CA LEU A 76 2.83 -25.18 11.87
C LEU A 76 4.34 -25.44 11.69
N ALA A 77 5.12 -24.37 11.77
CA ALA A 77 6.57 -24.37 11.79
C ALA A 77 7.07 -23.43 12.92
N PRO A 78 8.28 -23.68 13.45
CA PRO A 78 8.93 -22.75 14.37
C PRO A 78 9.04 -21.34 13.76
N GLY A 79 8.68 -20.33 14.54
CA GLY A 79 8.95 -18.92 14.25
C GLY A 79 10.05 -18.42 15.17
N LEU A 80 9.72 -17.45 16.04
CA LEU A 80 10.64 -16.99 17.08
C LEU A 80 10.89 -18.05 18.17
N ALA A 81 9.91 -18.92 18.44
CA ALA A 81 10.09 -20.02 19.38
C ALA A 81 10.73 -21.22 18.67
N GLN A 82 11.94 -21.59 19.10
CA GLN A 82 12.74 -22.66 18.49
C GLN A 82 12.53 -24.03 19.17
N SER A 83 11.94 -24.06 20.37
CA SER A 83 11.74 -25.25 21.21
C SER A 83 10.51 -25.13 22.08
#